data_AF-A0A978S100-F1
#
_entry.id   AF-A0A978S100-F1
#
_cell.length_a   1.000
_cell.length_b   1.000
_cell.length_c   1.000
_cell.angle_alpha   90.00
_cell.angle_beta   90.00
_cell.angle_gamma   90.00
#
_symmetry.space_group_name_H-M   'P 1'
#
loop_
_entity.id
_entity.type
_entity.pdbx_description
1 polymer ?
#
loop_
_entity_poly.entity_id
_entity_poly.type
_entity_poly.pdbx_seq_one_letter_code
_entity_poly.pdbx_strand_id
1 'polypeptide(L)' 'MTTTLQTRESVGIWERFCQWVTSTENRLYVGWFGVLMIPTLLTATTCYIIAFIAAPPVDIDGIREPVAGSLLYGNN' A
#
# COMPACT_ATOMS: atom_id res chain seq x y z
N MET A 1 -48.31 -23.91 3.24
CA MET A 1 -46.91 -23.82 3.68
C MET A 1 -46.03 -24.09 2.48
N THR A 2 -45.57 -23.05 1.81
CA THR A 2 -44.72 -23.16 0.63
C THR A 2 -43.29 -23.03 1.13
N THR A 3 -42.58 -24.15 1.25
CA THR A 3 -41.17 -24.18 1.64
C THR A 3 -40.35 -23.60 0.49
N THR A 4 -39.97 -22.33 0.60
CA THR A 4 -38.96 -21.73 -0.25
C THR A 4 -37.65 -22.48 -0.03
N LEU A 5 -37.27 -23.31 -1.00
CA LEU A 5 -35.91 -23.83 -1.11
C LEU A 5 -34.98 -22.64 -1.31
N GLN A 6 -34.46 -22.08 -0.20
CA GLN A 6 -33.28 -21.23 -0.26
C GLN A 6 -32.12 -22.13 -0.67
N THR A 7 -31.88 -22.20 -1.97
CA THR A 7 -30.57 -22.59 -2.49
C THR A 7 -29.58 -21.62 -1.86
N ARG A 8 -28.87 -22.04 -0.81
CA ARG A 8 -27.66 -21.36 -0.36
C ARG A 8 -26.66 -21.52 -1.49
N GLU A 9 -26.72 -20.65 -2.48
CA GLU A 9 -25.60 -20.50 -3.41
C GLU A 9 -24.40 -20.14 -2.53
N SER A 10 -23.46 -21.08 -2.45
CA SER A 10 -22.19 -20.84 -1.81
C SER A 10 -21.49 -19.74 -2.61
N VAL A 11 -21.60 -18.50 -2.12
CA VAL A 11 -20.95 -17.31 -2.69
C VAL A 11 -19.51 -17.68 -3.08
N GLY A 12 -19.13 -17.40 -4.32
CA GLY A 12 -17.81 -17.75 -4.84
C GLY A 12 -16.69 -17.09 -4.02
N ILE A 13 -15.48 -17.64 -4.06
CA ILE A 13 -14.32 -17.04 -3.36
C ILE A 13 -14.06 -15.61 -3.87
N TRP A 14 -14.17 -15.41 -5.19
CA TRP A 14 -14.01 -14.10 -5.80
C TRP A 14 -15.07 -13.10 -5.32
N GLU A 15 -16.32 -13.54 -5.23
CA GLU A 15 -17.42 -12.67 -4.78
C GLU A 15 -17.27 -12.31 -3.30
N ARG A 16 -16.85 -13.25 -2.45
CA ARG A 16 -16.48 -12.95 -1.04
C ARG A 16 -15.35 -11.94 -0.95
N PHE A 17 -14.33 -12.05 -1.82
CA PHE A 17 -13.23 -11.08 -1.87
C PHE A 17 -13.72 -9.69 -2.28
N CYS A 18 -14.53 -9.58 -3.34
CA CYS A 18 -15.12 -8.32 -3.77
C CYS A 18 -15.95 -7.68 -2.65
N GLN A 19 -16.83 -8.45 -2.01
CA GLN A 19 -17.66 -7.99 -0.89
C GLN A 19 -16.80 -7.46 0.28
N TRP A 20 -15.68 -8.14 0.59
CA TRP A 20 -14.76 -7.70 1.63
C TRP A 20 -14.00 -6.42 1.26
N VAL A 21 -13.47 -6.33 0.04
CA VAL A 21 -12.75 -5.15 -0.45
C VAL A 21 -13.65 -3.91 -0.39
N THR A 22 -14.93 -4.05 -0.74
CA THR A 22 -15.90 -2.94 -0.73
C THR A 22 -16.72 -2.83 0.56
N SER A 23 -16.39 -3.58 1.61
CA SER A 23 -17.14 -3.53 2.87
C SER A 23 -16.99 -2.18 3.57
N THR A 24 -18.11 -1.59 3.98
CA THR A 24 -18.17 -0.36 4.78
C THR A 24 -17.98 -0.61 6.28
N GLU A 25 -17.89 -1.87 6.70
CA GLU A 25 -17.68 -2.27 8.10
C GLU A 25 -16.18 -2.38 8.46
N ASN A 26 -15.30 -2.35 7.46
CA ASN A 26 -13.86 -2.31 7.70
C ASN A 26 -13.48 -1.01 8.43
N ARG A 27 -12.68 -1.11 9.50
CA ARG A 27 -12.21 0.05 10.28
C ARG A 27 -11.51 1.11 9.42
N LEU A 28 -10.78 0.66 8.40
CA LEU A 28 -10.23 1.46 7.33
C LEU A 28 -10.78 0.89 6.03
N TYR A 29 -11.53 1.69 5.29
CA TYR A 29 -12.07 1.28 4.01
C TYR A 29 -10.95 0.98 3.01
N VAL A 30 -11.08 -0.13 2.26
CA VAL A 30 -10.13 -0.53 1.22
C VAL A 30 -10.58 0.01 -0.12
N GLY A 31 -11.64 -0.56 -0.70
CA GLY A 31 -12.09 -0.26 -2.07
C GLY A 31 -11.07 -0.64 -3.14
N TRP A 32 -11.46 -0.57 -4.41
CA TRP A 32 -10.58 -0.96 -5.51
C TRP A 32 -9.35 -0.05 -5.66
N PHE A 33 -9.47 1.24 -5.32
CA PHE A 33 -8.32 2.13 -5.23
C PHE A 33 -7.36 1.75 -4.10
N GLY A 34 -7.88 1.30 -2.95
CA GLY A 34 -7.07 0.85 -1.82
C GLY A 34 -6.15 -0.31 -2.16
N VAL A 35 -6.57 -1.20 -3.07
CA VAL A 35 -5.76 -2.34 -3.53
C VAL A 35 -4.45 -1.87 -4.18
N LEU A 36 -4.43 -0.73 -4.86
CA LEU A 36 -3.21 -0.13 -5.42
C LEU A 36 -2.55 0.85 -4.45
N MET A 37 -3.36 1.63 -3.73
CA MET A 37 -2.88 2.68 -2.83
C MET A 37 -2.08 2.11 -1.66
N ILE A 38 -2.57 1.05 -1.00
CA ILE A 38 -1.91 0.47 0.16
C ILE A 38 -0.48 -0.01 -0.16
N PRO A 39 -0.25 -0.89 -1.16
CA PRO A 39 1.10 -1.34 -1.46
C PRO A 39 2.02 -0.22 -1.95
N THR A 40 1.51 0.73 -2.75
CA THR A 40 2.33 1.85 -3.26
C THR A 40 2.74 2.81 -2.16
N LEU A 41 1.82 3.22 -1.28
CA LEU A 41 2.13 4.10 -0.15
C LEU A 41 3.06 3.42 0.86
N LEU A 42 2.86 2.14 1.17
CA LEU A 42 3.74 1.42 2.09
C LEU A 42 5.16 1.32 1.53
N THR A 43 5.29 1.00 0.24
CA THR A 43 6.60 0.91 -0.44
C THR A 43 7.30 2.27 -0.46
N ALA A 44 6.58 3.32 -0.87
CA ALA A 44 7.13 4.68 -0.93
C ALA A 44 7.55 5.18 0.46
N THR A 45 6.72 4.97 1.48
CA THR A 45 6.99 5.37 2.86
C THR A 45 8.22 4.63 3.41
N THR A 46 8.31 3.33 3.17
CA THR A 46 9.45 2.51 3.62
C THR A 46 10.75 2.96 2.96
N CYS A 47 10.73 3.16 1.63
CA CYS A 47 11.88 3.65 0.89
C CYS A 47 12.31 5.04 1.37
N TYR A 48 11.35 5.95 1.55
CA TYR A 48 11.60 7.30 2.05
C TYR A 48 12.27 7.28 3.43
N ILE A 49 11.73 6.53 4.39
CA ILE A 49 12.28 6.45 5.76
C ILE A 49 13.72 5.94 5.72
N ILE A 50 13.99 4.86 4.99
CA ILE A 50 15.33 4.27 4.91
C ILE A 50 16.31 5.24 4.23
N ALA A 51 15.91 5.82 3.09
CA ALA A 51 16.76 6.72 2.33
C ALA A 51 17.08 8.00 3.10
N PHE A 52 16.08 8.59 3.76
CA PHE A 52 16.25 9.80 4.55
C PHE A 52 17.22 9.60 5.73
N ILE A 53 17.21 8.42 6.34
CA ILE A 53 18.11 8.10 7.45
C ILE A 53 19.51 7.72 6.96
N ALA A 54 19.61 6.85 5.95
CA ALA A 54 20.82 6.07 5.69
C ALA A 54 21.29 6.04 4.21
N ALA A 55 20.68 6.79 3.29
CA ALA A 55 21.16 6.80 1.91
C ALA A 55 22.59 7.36 1.81
N PRO A 56 23.46 6.78 0.97
CA PRO A 56 24.72 7.42 0.61
C PRO A 56 24.48 8.68 -0.24
N PRO A 57 25.49 9.57 -0.38
CA PRO A 57 25.41 10.73 -1.25
C PRO A 57 25.04 10.37 -2.70
N VAL A 58 24.24 11.21 -3.35
CA VAL A 58 23.74 10.99 -4.71
C VAL A 58 24.23 12.11 -5.63
N ASP A 59 24.70 11.75 -6.82
CA ASP A 59 25.09 12.71 -7.87
C ASP A 59 23.84 13.14 -8.64
N ILE A 60 23.26 14.28 -8.24
CA ILE A 60 22.00 14.79 -8.80
C ILE A 60 22.17 15.39 -10.20
N ASP A 61 23.31 16.03 -10.46
CA ASP A 61 23.58 16.75 -11.71
C ASP A 61 24.45 15.95 -12.68
N GLY A 62 24.99 14.79 -12.27
CA GLY A 62 25.80 13.90 -13.11
C GLY A 62 27.22 14.39 -13.35
N ILE A 63 27.71 15.34 -12.54
CA ILE A 63 29.02 15.98 -12.67
C ILE A 63 30.09 15.33 -11.78
N ARG A 64 29.78 14.19 -11.16
CA ARG A 64 30.66 13.48 -10.20
C ARG A 64 30.89 14.26 -8.90
N GLU A 65 29.92 15.06 -8.47
CA GLU A 65 29.91 15.75 -7.18
C GLU A 65 28.69 15.29 -6.34
N PRO A 66 28.81 14.19 -5.57
CA PRO A 66 27.68 13.64 -4.82
C PRO A 66 27.23 14.55 -3.67
N VAL A 67 25.91 14.73 -3.53
CA VAL A 67 25.29 15.52 -2.47
C VAL A 67 24.78 14.61 -1.36
N ALA A 68 25.21 14.87 -0.12
CA ALA A 68 24.73 14.14 1.07
C ALA A 68 23.37 14.69 1.51
N GLY A 69 22.34 13.84 1.48
CA GLY A 69 20.98 14.21 1.90
C GLY A 69 20.46 13.49 3.16
N SER A 70 21.19 12.49 3.67
CA SER A 70 20.71 11.65 4.78
C SER A 70 21.26 12.09 6.14
N LEU A 71 20.56 11.69 7.21
CA LEU A 71 20.93 12.00 8.59
C LEU A 71 22.28 11.39 8.99
N LEU A 72 22.52 10.11 8.65
CA LEU A 72 23.78 9.44 8.96
C LEU A 72 24.98 10.03 8.21
N TYR A 73 24.74 10.82 7.14
CA TYR A 73 25.76 11.57 6.41
C TYR A 73 25.82 13.06 6.81
N GLY A 74 25.31 13.43 7.99
CA GLY A 74 25.56 14.74 8.61
C GLY A 74 24.51 15.83 8.37
N ASN A 75 23.29 15.46 7.93
CA ASN A 75 22.14 16.38 7.85
C ASN A 75 21.31 16.41 9.15
N ASN A 76 20.42 17.40 9.29
CA ASN A 76 19.51 17.58 10.43
C ASN A 76 18.02 17.48 10.06
#